data_AF-A0A395GQT0-F1
#
_entry.id   AF-A0A395GQT0-F1
#
_cell.length_a   1.000
_cell.length_b   1.000
_cell.length_c   1.000
_cell.angle_alpha   90.00
_cell.angle_beta   90.00
_cell.angle_gamma   90.00
#
_symmetry.space_group_name_H-M   'P 1'
#
loop_
_entity.id
_entity.type
_entity.pdbx_description
1 polymer ?
#
loop_
_entity_poly.entity_id
_entity_poly.type
_entity_poly.pdbx_seq_one_letter_code
_entity_poly.pdbx_strand_id
1 'polypeptide(L)'
;MLTFNPGQGIVSAVVFELGDEHLGGIRRPGSKEKEIFCTKQNIQNQLCDESQLGQFLISDKATRLAGHPFITRAVNLTSPISIQYPVQKPGLYCAALFGFSAKTFSATLQAIEPNTTLPAFRVGLQTVYRYLGPAWITFTVLWTLLRTVEARSAVCWLLPLSVVQVAFRWAGLGLGERAPTILIISWHVIEILQNSIVLVHSHDSLNRQRSRRSWFVGIFLILYLVLSTAMAVADYTATVESPIPAYCNIVLGILLTMYIAVHIFWLWRESRSASREKLWAVSYNEFPVRFAVILAICGILSLTTAILNACYVGKRLTPLEFAHACWQIRYLTIDGPFEFIFLFWTLTLALYCGHESQARSITIELDAVSNDSDSTEPLTSDMDK
;
A
#
# COMPACT_ATOMS: atom_id res chain seq x y z
N MET A 1 -9.44 15.19 -24.49
CA MET A 1 -9.86 16.21 -25.48
C MET A 1 -9.63 17.58 -24.89
N LEU A 2 -8.99 18.48 -25.62
CA LEU A 2 -8.76 19.87 -25.22
C LEU A 2 -9.59 20.78 -26.14
N THR A 3 -10.45 21.60 -25.56
CA THR A 3 -11.35 22.52 -26.27
C THR A 3 -11.10 23.96 -25.86
N PHE A 4 -11.34 24.90 -26.77
CA PHE A 4 -11.11 26.33 -26.55
C PHE A 4 -12.42 27.10 -26.69
N ASN A 5 -12.65 28.06 -25.82
CA ASN A 5 -13.79 28.95 -25.92
C ASN A 5 -13.55 30.00 -27.03
N PRO A 6 -14.60 30.41 -27.77
CA PRO A 6 -14.48 31.44 -28.79
C PRO A 6 -13.92 32.75 -28.24
N GLY A 7 -13.07 33.43 -29.01
CA GLY A 7 -12.38 34.66 -28.61
C GLY A 7 -11.60 35.29 -29.76
N GLN A 8 -10.66 36.19 -29.43
CA GLN A 8 -9.79 36.86 -30.41
C GLN A 8 -8.32 36.49 -30.22
N GLY A 9 -7.62 36.31 -31.33
CA GLY A 9 -6.18 35.99 -31.34
C GLY A 9 -5.89 34.50 -31.46
N ILE A 10 -4.60 34.18 -31.37
CA ILE A 10 -4.04 32.84 -31.55
C ILE A 10 -3.48 32.35 -30.21
N VAL A 11 -3.77 31.10 -29.89
CA VAL A 11 -3.22 30.37 -28.74
C VAL A 11 -2.37 29.22 -29.26
N SER A 12 -1.11 29.17 -28.84
CA SER A 12 -0.24 28.02 -29.02
C SER A 12 -0.65 26.94 -28.02
N ALA A 13 -0.87 25.72 -28.50
CA ALA A 13 -1.16 24.57 -27.67
C ALA A 13 -0.22 23.42 -27.99
N VAL A 14 0.23 22.70 -26.97
CA VAL A 14 0.92 21.42 -27.11
C VAL A 14 0.42 20.43 -26.06
N VAL A 15 0.21 19.19 -26.49
CA VAL A 15 -0.12 18.07 -25.61
C VAL A 15 0.93 16.98 -25.79
N PHE A 16 1.46 16.47 -24.67
CA PHE A 16 2.55 15.51 -24.64
C PHE A 16 2.57 14.71 -23.32
N GLU A 17 3.34 13.62 -23.25
CA GLU A 17 3.60 12.90 -22.01
C GLU A 17 4.74 13.59 -21.23
N LEU A 18 4.56 13.79 -19.92
CA LEU A 18 5.51 14.48 -19.05
C LEU A 18 6.95 13.95 -19.15
N GLY A 19 7.15 12.63 -19.27
CA GLY A 19 8.48 12.04 -19.42
C GLY A 19 9.25 12.57 -20.63
N ASP A 20 8.55 13.01 -21.67
CA ASP A 20 9.11 13.53 -22.90
C ASP A 20 9.34 15.06 -22.87
N GLU A 21 8.98 15.77 -21.79
CA GLU A 21 9.08 17.24 -21.70
C GLU A 21 10.45 17.78 -22.15
N HIS A 22 11.51 17.09 -21.74
CA HIS A 22 12.89 17.44 -22.04
C HIS A 22 13.24 17.39 -23.54
N LEU A 23 12.42 16.75 -24.37
CA LEU A 23 12.58 16.67 -25.83
C LEU A 23 11.98 17.88 -26.56
N GLY A 24 11.10 18.66 -25.91
CA GLY A 24 10.49 19.86 -26.50
C GLY A 24 11.49 20.97 -26.82
N GLY A 25 11.14 21.81 -27.81
CA GLY A 25 11.94 22.94 -28.28
C GLY A 25 13.10 22.57 -29.21
N ILE A 26 13.65 23.57 -29.89
CA ILE A 26 14.79 23.42 -30.81
C ILE A 26 15.92 24.36 -30.37
N ARG A 27 17.16 23.86 -30.30
CA ARG A 27 18.33 24.72 -30.06
C ARG A 27 18.84 25.28 -31.37
N ARG A 28 19.08 26.59 -31.41
CA ARG A 28 19.82 27.21 -32.52
C ARG A 28 21.29 26.77 -32.49
N PRO A 29 21.96 26.63 -33.65
CA PRO A 29 23.40 26.41 -33.71
C PRO A 29 24.13 27.49 -32.90
N GLY A 30 24.98 27.08 -31.96
CA GLY A 30 25.74 28.00 -31.09
C GLY A 30 24.98 28.58 -29.89
N SER A 31 23.67 28.33 -29.75
CA SER A 31 22.91 28.73 -28.56
C SER A 31 22.74 27.58 -27.56
N LYS A 32 22.82 27.90 -26.27
CA LYS A 32 22.47 26.94 -25.19
C LYS A 32 20.97 26.90 -24.91
N GLU A 33 20.25 27.95 -25.29
CA GLU A 33 18.82 28.12 -25.05
C GLU A 33 17.98 27.45 -26.13
N LYS A 34 16.82 26.94 -25.73
CA LYS A 34 15.84 26.33 -26.63
C LYS A 34 14.82 27.36 -27.06
N GLU A 35 14.60 27.44 -28.36
CA GLU A 35 13.46 28.12 -28.94
C GLU A 35 12.23 27.22 -28.80
N ILE A 36 11.17 27.74 -28.17
CA ILE A 36 9.97 26.97 -27.83
C ILE A 36 8.83 27.23 -28.81
N PHE A 37 8.76 28.41 -29.42
CA PHE A 37 7.66 28.83 -30.28
C PHE A 37 8.13 29.17 -31.69
N CYS A 38 7.30 28.86 -32.68
CA CYS A 38 7.52 29.34 -34.04
C CYS A 38 7.11 30.81 -34.15
N THR A 39 8.11 31.69 -34.16
CA THR A 39 7.98 33.13 -34.34
C THR A 39 8.46 33.53 -35.73
N LYS A 40 8.17 34.77 -36.17
CA LYS A 40 8.69 35.31 -37.43
C LYS A 40 10.22 35.24 -37.53
N GLN A 41 10.92 35.45 -36.41
CA GLN A 41 12.38 35.32 -36.35
C GLN A 41 12.82 33.85 -36.51
N ASN A 42 12.09 32.90 -35.93
CA ASN A 42 12.40 31.48 -36.05
C ASN A 42 12.11 30.93 -37.45
N ILE A 43 11.17 31.52 -38.19
CA ILE A 43 10.95 31.23 -39.62
C ILE A 43 12.16 31.71 -40.45
N GLN A 44 12.63 32.95 -40.22
CA GLN A 44 13.83 33.47 -40.90
C GLN A 44 15.08 32.62 -40.62
N ASN A 45 15.16 32.03 -39.43
CA ASN A 45 16.22 31.13 -39.02
C ASN A 45 16.01 29.67 -39.48
N GLN A 46 15.01 29.38 -40.32
CA GLN A 46 14.70 28.06 -40.86
C GLN A 46 14.45 26.97 -39.79
N LEU A 47 13.92 27.37 -38.62
CA LEU A 47 13.55 26.43 -37.55
C LEU A 47 12.12 25.92 -37.68
N CYS A 48 11.28 26.65 -38.41
CA CYS A 48 9.90 26.30 -38.71
C CYS A 48 9.42 27.02 -39.98
N ASP A 49 8.32 26.53 -40.53
CA ASP A 49 7.69 27.12 -41.71
C ASP A 49 6.68 28.21 -41.34
N GLU A 50 6.32 29.06 -42.31
CA GLU A 50 5.28 30.09 -42.13
C GLU A 50 3.93 29.49 -41.71
N SER A 51 3.60 28.29 -42.19
CA SER A 51 2.38 27.56 -41.83
C SER A 51 2.33 27.14 -40.36
N GLN A 52 3.49 27.11 -39.69
CA GLN A 52 3.63 26.73 -38.28
C GLN A 52 3.69 27.93 -37.34
N LEU A 53 3.52 29.16 -37.84
CA LEU A 53 3.56 30.36 -37.02
C LEU A 53 2.61 30.25 -35.81
N GLY A 54 3.16 30.45 -34.61
CA GLY A 54 2.42 30.32 -33.35
C GLY A 54 2.25 28.88 -32.85
N GLN A 55 2.89 27.88 -33.46
CA GLN A 55 2.98 26.52 -32.90
C GLN A 55 4.17 26.37 -31.95
N PHE A 56 4.17 25.32 -31.13
CA PHE A 56 5.35 24.91 -30.38
C PHE A 56 6.34 24.24 -31.33
N LEU A 57 7.63 24.54 -31.15
CA LEU A 57 8.71 23.91 -31.91
C LEU A 57 9.01 22.54 -31.34
N ILE A 58 8.90 21.51 -32.19
CA ILE A 58 9.22 20.13 -31.86
C ILE A 58 10.29 19.67 -32.84
N SER A 59 11.42 19.19 -32.32
CA SER A 59 12.50 18.67 -33.17
C SER A 59 12.14 17.31 -33.77
N ASP A 60 12.68 16.98 -34.94
CA ASP A 60 12.52 15.64 -35.53
C ASP A 60 13.02 14.53 -34.60
N LYS A 61 14.05 14.83 -33.80
CA LYS A 61 14.55 13.93 -32.77
C LYS A 61 13.49 13.67 -31.70
N ALA A 62 12.77 14.69 -31.26
CA ALA A 62 11.68 14.54 -30.30
C ALA A 62 10.57 13.65 -30.87
N THR A 63 10.16 13.90 -32.12
CA THR A 63 9.12 13.10 -32.80
C THR A 63 9.50 11.61 -32.92
N ARG A 64 10.79 11.29 -33.05
CA ARG A 64 11.28 9.90 -33.15
C ARG A 64 11.52 9.21 -31.81
N LEU A 65 11.91 9.98 -30.78
CA LEU A 65 12.28 9.42 -29.47
C LEU A 65 11.14 9.41 -28.46
N ALA A 66 10.13 10.28 -28.65
CA ALA A 66 9.02 10.38 -27.72
C ALA A 66 8.26 9.05 -27.63
N GLY A 67 7.92 8.64 -26.42
CA GLY A 67 7.08 7.46 -26.20
C GLY A 67 5.67 7.66 -26.75
N HIS A 68 5.21 8.92 -26.79
CA HIS A 68 3.93 9.33 -27.36
C HIS A 68 4.09 10.57 -28.25
N PRO A 69 3.23 10.74 -29.26
CA PRO A 69 3.37 11.86 -30.19
C PRO A 69 3.19 13.20 -29.47
N PHE A 70 4.00 14.19 -29.84
CA PHE A 70 3.72 15.59 -29.52
C PHE A 70 2.65 16.11 -30.46
N ILE A 71 1.54 16.62 -29.93
CA ILE A 71 0.51 17.28 -30.74
C ILE A 71 0.58 18.77 -30.47
N THR A 72 1.12 19.54 -31.42
CA THR A 72 1.16 20.99 -31.36
C THR A 72 0.23 21.64 -32.39
N ARG A 73 -0.47 22.70 -31.99
CA ARG A 73 -1.36 23.48 -32.85
C ARG A 73 -1.34 24.95 -32.46
N ALA A 74 -1.46 25.81 -33.47
CA ALA A 74 -1.78 27.22 -33.31
C ALA A 74 -3.30 27.36 -33.49
N VAL A 75 -4.02 27.57 -32.40
CA VAL A 75 -5.49 27.61 -32.40
C VAL A 75 -5.94 29.06 -32.55
N ASN A 76 -6.66 29.34 -33.62
CA ASN A 76 -7.32 30.62 -33.81
C ASN A 76 -8.64 30.64 -33.02
N LEU A 77 -8.75 31.53 -32.03
CA LEU A 77 -9.93 31.58 -31.16
C LEU A 77 -11.21 32.06 -31.85
N THR A 78 -11.11 32.65 -33.05
CA THR A 78 -12.29 33.01 -33.87
C THR A 78 -12.98 31.79 -34.48
N SER A 79 -12.23 30.70 -34.66
CA SER A 79 -12.69 29.41 -35.19
C SER A 79 -11.99 28.28 -34.43
N PRO A 80 -12.29 28.12 -33.12
CA PRO A 80 -11.53 27.23 -32.26
C PRO A 80 -11.68 25.78 -32.69
N ILE A 81 -10.57 25.05 -32.70
CA ILE A 81 -10.54 23.60 -32.97
C ILE A 81 -10.34 22.83 -31.66
N SER A 82 -10.93 21.64 -31.58
CA SER A 82 -10.64 20.70 -30.49
C SER A 82 -9.40 19.87 -30.80
N ILE A 83 -8.52 19.71 -29.82
CA ILE A 83 -7.35 18.82 -29.92
C ILE A 83 -7.68 17.48 -29.25
N GLN A 84 -7.70 16.42 -30.05
CA GLN A 84 -7.83 15.06 -29.56
C GLN A 84 -6.44 14.43 -29.43
N TYR A 85 -6.11 13.97 -28.22
CA TYR A 85 -4.85 13.33 -27.92
C TYR A 85 -5.08 11.83 -27.66
N PRO A 86 -4.39 10.92 -28.38
CA PRO A 86 -4.58 9.49 -28.20
C PRO A 86 -3.82 9.01 -26.95
N VAL A 87 -4.53 8.81 -25.85
CA VAL A 87 -3.97 8.17 -24.65
C VAL A 87 -4.02 6.66 -24.85
N GLN A 88 -2.88 6.06 -25.18
CA GLN A 88 -2.77 4.61 -25.42
C GLN A 88 -2.33 3.84 -24.18
N LYS A 89 -1.60 4.49 -23.27
CA LYS A 89 -1.06 3.90 -22.05
C LYS A 89 -1.36 4.79 -20.85
N PRO A 90 -1.44 4.24 -19.64
CA PRO A 90 -1.56 5.07 -18.44
C PRO A 90 -0.23 5.80 -18.21
N GLY A 91 -0.32 7.10 -17.92
CA GLY A 91 0.83 7.99 -17.78
C GLY A 91 0.42 9.39 -17.35
N LEU A 92 1.39 10.27 -17.17
CA LEU A 92 1.17 11.68 -16.86
C LEU A 92 1.24 12.49 -18.15
N TYR A 93 0.13 13.11 -18.53
CA TYR A 93 0.01 13.90 -19.74
C TYR A 93 -0.14 15.38 -19.41
N CYS A 94 0.59 16.22 -20.11
CA CYS A 94 0.61 17.66 -19.93
C CYS A 94 0.02 18.35 -21.15
N ALA A 95 -0.79 19.40 -20.90
CA ALA A 95 -1.26 20.32 -21.91
C ALA A 95 -0.70 21.72 -21.57
N ALA A 96 0.22 22.22 -22.40
CA ALA A 96 0.80 23.55 -22.24
C ALA A 96 0.17 24.51 -23.26
N LEU A 97 -0.31 25.65 -22.77
CA LEU A 97 -1.02 26.67 -23.54
C LEU A 97 -0.33 28.01 -23.39
N PHE A 98 -0.22 28.77 -24.49
CA PHE A 98 0.36 30.09 -24.49
C PHE A 98 -0.40 31.04 -25.43
N GLY A 99 -0.78 32.21 -24.95
CA GLY A 99 -1.46 33.24 -25.75
C GLY A 99 -0.49 33.93 -26.70
N PHE A 100 -0.27 33.37 -27.89
CA PHE A 100 0.66 33.93 -28.88
C PHE A 100 0.28 35.35 -29.29
N SER A 101 -0.99 35.58 -29.60
CA SER A 101 -1.55 36.92 -29.81
C SER A 101 -2.82 37.19 -29.00
N ALA A 102 -3.42 36.15 -28.42
CA ALA A 102 -4.55 36.28 -27.51
C ALA A 102 -4.09 36.81 -26.13
N LYS A 103 -4.65 37.93 -25.67
CA LYS A 103 -4.37 38.47 -24.32
C LYS A 103 -5.03 37.64 -23.23
N THR A 104 -6.24 37.16 -23.49
CA THR A 104 -7.02 36.33 -22.57
C THR A 104 -7.67 35.20 -23.36
N PHE A 105 -7.69 34.01 -22.77
CA PHE A 105 -8.34 32.85 -23.36
C PHE A 105 -8.83 31.91 -22.27
N SER A 106 -9.76 31.04 -22.63
CA SER A 106 -10.27 29.99 -21.76
C SER A 106 -10.30 28.68 -22.55
N ALA A 107 -9.81 27.61 -21.92
CA ALA A 107 -9.77 26.29 -22.50
C ALA A 107 -10.22 25.26 -21.46
N THR A 108 -10.79 24.16 -21.93
CA THR A 108 -11.25 23.05 -21.10
C THR A 108 -10.54 21.78 -21.53
N LEU A 109 -9.87 21.13 -20.59
CA LEU A 109 -9.29 19.82 -20.79
C LEU A 109 -10.22 18.76 -20.21
N GLN A 110 -10.78 17.93 -21.08
CA GLN A 110 -11.58 16.77 -20.68
C GLN A 110 -10.73 15.51 -20.86
N ALA A 111 -10.32 14.90 -19.75
CA ALA A 111 -9.77 13.56 -19.73
C ALA A 111 -10.94 12.58 -19.58
N ILE A 112 -11.06 11.62 -20.49
CA ILE A 112 -12.08 10.56 -20.42
C ILE A 112 -11.32 9.27 -20.22
N GLU A 113 -11.41 8.69 -19.02
CA GLU A 113 -10.92 7.34 -18.77
C GLU A 113 -12.10 6.38 -18.91
N PRO A 114 -12.14 5.55 -19.98
CA PRO A 114 -13.21 4.58 -20.13
C PRO A 114 -13.04 3.46 -19.10
N ASN A 115 -14.11 3.18 -18.34
CA ASN A 115 -14.29 2.02 -17.47
C ASN A 115 -13.58 2.02 -16.09
N THR A 116 -13.03 3.14 -15.63
CA THR A 116 -12.48 3.25 -14.26
C THR A 116 -13.07 4.45 -13.53
N THR A 117 -13.45 4.24 -12.27
CA THR A 117 -13.90 5.29 -11.34
C THR A 117 -12.85 5.57 -10.27
N LEU A 118 -11.62 5.07 -10.45
CA LEU A 118 -10.53 5.21 -9.50
C LEU A 118 -9.41 6.04 -10.11
N PRO A 119 -8.70 6.85 -9.31
CA PRO A 119 -7.46 7.48 -9.74
C PRO A 119 -6.45 6.44 -10.23
N ALA A 120 -5.73 6.75 -11.32
CA ALA A 120 -4.79 5.83 -11.98
C ALA A 120 -3.77 5.16 -11.02
N PHE A 121 -3.28 5.89 -10.01
CA PHE A 121 -2.31 5.37 -9.03
C PHE A 121 -2.90 4.28 -8.10
N ARG A 122 -4.23 4.15 -8.02
CA ARG A 122 -4.93 3.12 -7.23
C ARG A 122 -5.34 1.89 -8.04
N VAL A 123 -5.21 1.93 -9.37
CA VAL A 123 -5.60 0.81 -10.26
C VAL A 123 -4.76 -0.44 -9.97
N GLY A 124 -3.47 -0.28 -9.67
CA GLY A 124 -2.61 -1.38 -9.23
C GLY A 124 -3.12 -2.05 -7.95
N LEU A 125 -3.52 -1.25 -6.96
CA LEU A 125 -4.08 -1.77 -5.71
C LEU A 125 -5.41 -2.49 -5.92
N GLN A 126 -6.29 -1.91 -6.74
CA GLN A 126 -7.56 -2.53 -7.12
C GLN A 126 -7.31 -3.90 -7.77
N THR A 127 -6.29 -4.01 -8.62
CA THR A 127 -5.92 -5.26 -9.28
C THR A 127 -5.47 -6.31 -8.26
N VAL A 128 -4.67 -5.95 -7.27
CA VAL A 128 -4.30 -6.87 -6.17
C VAL A 128 -5.53 -7.33 -5.41
N TYR A 129 -6.38 -6.40 -4.97
CA TYR A 129 -7.59 -6.71 -4.19
C TYR A 129 -8.66 -7.46 -4.98
N ARG A 130 -8.68 -7.34 -6.31
CA ARG A 130 -9.56 -8.13 -7.18
C ARG A 130 -9.33 -9.63 -7.01
N TYR A 131 -8.09 -10.05 -6.75
CA TYR A 131 -7.75 -11.45 -6.51
C TYR A 131 -7.64 -11.76 -5.02
N LEU A 132 -6.98 -10.89 -4.25
CA LEU A 132 -6.78 -11.11 -2.81
C LEU A 132 -8.10 -11.16 -2.04
N GLY A 133 -9.06 -10.27 -2.35
CA GLY A 133 -10.33 -10.19 -1.64
C GLY A 133 -11.08 -11.53 -1.63
N PRO A 134 -11.50 -12.04 -2.81
CA PRO A 134 -12.19 -13.33 -2.89
C PRO A 134 -11.39 -14.51 -2.33
N ALA A 135 -10.07 -14.56 -2.61
CA ALA A 135 -9.21 -15.62 -2.12
C ALA A 135 -9.12 -15.64 -0.58
N TRP A 136 -8.90 -14.47 0.03
CA TRP A 136 -8.81 -14.32 1.48
C TRP A 136 -10.12 -14.66 2.19
N ILE A 137 -11.24 -14.17 1.66
CA ILE A 137 -12.57 -14.43 2.21
C ILE A 137 -12.88 -15.93 2.14
N THR A 138 -12.67 -16.55 0.97
CA THR A 138 -12.95 -17.99 0.77
C THR A 138 -12.10 -18.86 1.68
N PHE A 139 -10.79 -18.61 1.72
CA PHE A 139 -9.86 -19.34 2.59
C PHE A 139 -10.29 -19.21 4.06
N THR A 140 -10.59 -18.00 4.50
CA THR A 140 -10.89 -17.73 5.90
C THR A 140 -12.23 -18.31 6.34
N VAL A 141 -13.27 -18.18 5.51
CA VAL A 141 -14.57 -18.79 5.78
C VAL A 141 -14.46 -20.30 5.84
N LEU A 142 -13.76 -20.93 4.88
CA LEU A 142 -13.52 -22.38 4.89
C LEU A 142 -12.76 -22.80 6.15
N TRP A 143 -11.69 -22.09 6.51
CA TRP A 143 -10.92 -22.36 7.72
C TRP A 143 -11.78 -22.26 8.97
N THR A 144 -12.56 -21.18 9.11
CA THR A 144 -13.46 -20.99 10.26
C THR A 144 -14.49 -22.11 10.33
N LEU A 145 -15.13 -22.49 9.23
CA LEU A 145 -16.10 -23.58 9.18
C LEU A 145 -15.49 -24.91 9.65
N LEU A 146 -14.32 -25.28 9.13
CA LEU A 146 -13.60 -26.50 9.51
C LEU A 146 -13.20 -26.52 11.00
N ARG A 147 -12.98 -25.35 11.61
CA ARG A 147 -12.55 -25.20 13.00
C ARG A 147 -13.69 -24.89 13.98
N THR A 148 -14.94 -24.70 13.51
CA THR A 148 -16.07 -24.37 14.39
C THR A 148 -16.45 -25.46 15.40
N VAL A 149 -15.87 -26.66 15.29
CA VAL A 149 -16.11 -27.81 16.17
C VAL A 149 -15.28 -27.74 17.47
N GLU A 150 -14.23 -26.93 17.54
CA GLU A 150 -13.35 -26.81 18.72
C GLU A 150 -13.69 -25.56 19.58
N ALA A 151 -13.43 -25.65 20.90
CA ALA A 151 -13.70 -24.57 21.85
C ALA A 151 -12.97 -23.27 21.44
N ARG A 152 -13.74 -22.24 21.10
CA ARG A 152 -13.24 -21.01 20.47
C ARG A 152 -12.41 -20.17 21.47
N SER A 153 -11.10 -20.10 21.25
CA SER A 153 -10.27 -19.06 21.87
C SER A 153 -10.59 -17.69 21.27
N ALA A 154 -10.41 -16.59 22.04
CA ALA A 154 -10.65 -15.23 21.55
C ALA A 154 -9.87 -14.89 20.26
N VAL A 155 -8.73 -15.55 20.03
CA VAL A 155 -7.88 -15.39 18.85
C VAL A 155 -8.53 -15.95 17.57
N CYS A 156 -9.51 -16.86 17.69
CA CYS A 156 -10.27 -17.37 16.55
C CYS A 156 -11.09 -16.27 15.84
N TRP A 157 -11.37 -15.15 16.51
CA TRP A 157 -12.10 -14.02 15.92
C TRP A 157 -11.24 -13.08 15.05
N LEU A 158 -9.91 -13.18 15.11
CA LEU A 158 -9.02 -12.38 14.27
C LEU A 158 -9.23 -12.60 12.78
N LEU A 159 -9.44 -13.86 12.40
CA LEU A 159 -9.64 -14.25 11.01
C LEU A 159 -10.98 -13.71 10.45
N PRO A 160 -12.14 -13.93 11.09
CA PRO A 160 -13.39 -13.28 10.72
C PRO A 160 -13.30 -11.75 10.69
N LEU A 161 -12.60 -11.12 11.64
CA LEU A 161 -12.39 -9.66 11.61
C LEU A 161 -11.61 -9.22 10.36
N SER A 162 -10.57 -9.98 9.97
CA SER A 162 -9.81 -9.74 8.74
C SER A 162 -10.63 -9.91 7.47
N VAL A 163 -11.63 -10.80 7.48
CA VAL A 163 -12.59 -10.91 6.37
C VAL A 163 -13.39 -9.62 6.22
N VAL A 164 -13.87 -9.05 7.33
CA VAL A 164 -14.60 -7.78 7.29
C VAL A 164 -13.69 -6.65 6.80
N GLN A 165 -12.45 -6.56 7.32
CA GLN A 165 -11.47 -5.57 6.87
C GLN A 165 -11.24 -5.65 5.35
N VAL A 166 -10.88 -6.84 4.85
CA VAL A 166 -10.56 -7.08 3.43
C VAL A 166 -11.79 -6.87 2.56
N ALA A 167 -12.99 -7.27 3.01
CA ALA A 167 -14.23 -7.05 2.26
C ALA A 167 -14.55 -5.56 2.12
N PHE A 168 -14.37 -4.76 3.18
CA PHE A 168 -14.60 -3.31 3.12
C PHE A 168 -13.59 -2.62 2.19
N ARG A 169 -12.30 -3.01 2.26
CA ARG A 169 -11.27 -2.50 1.34
C ARG A 169 -11.56 -2.86 -0.10
N TRP A 170 -11.89 -4.12 -0.35
CA TRP A 170 -12.24 -4.64 -1.67
C TRP A 170 -13.48 -3.94 -2.25
N ALA A 171 -14.53 -3.78 -1.46
CA ALA A 171 -15.75 -3.06 -1.87
C ALA A 171 -15.47 -1.58 -2.15
N GLY A 172 -14.69 -0.90 -1.30
CA GLY A 172 -14.31 0.50 -1.50
C GLY A 172 -13.54 0.71 -2.80
N LEU A 173 -12.57 -0.16 -3.09
CA LEU A 173 -11.82 -0.14 -4.36
C LEU A 173 -12.70 -0.54 -5.56
N GLY A 174 -13.68 -1.43 -5.37
CA GLY A 174 -14.62 -1.82 -6.42
C GLY A 174 -15.57 -0.68 -6.83
N LEU A 175 -16.01 0.13 -5.87
CA LEU A 175 -16.91 1.25 -6.10
C LEU A 175 -16.19 2.52 -6.61
N GLY A 176 -14.92 2.70 -6.26
CA GLY A 176 -14.12 3.87 -6.65
C GLY A 176 -14.75 5.18 -6.16
N GLU A 177 -14.91 6.17 -7.04
CA GLU A 177 -15.59 7.44 -6.75
C GLU A 177 -17.04 7.28 -6.26
N ARG A 178 -17.69 6.14 -6.53
CA ARG A 178 -19.05 5.86 -6.03
C ARG A 178 -19.04 5.31 -4.60
N ALA A 179 -17.88 5.03 -4.02
CA ALA A 179 -17.78 4.50 -2.67
C ALA A 179 -18.27 5.56 -1.66
N PRO A 180 -19.22 5.23 -0.78
CA PRO A 180 -19.66 6.18 0.22
C PRO A 180 -18.54 6.41 1.24
N THR A 181 -18.32 7.65 1.65
CA THR A 181 -17.24 8.04 2.59
C THR A 181 -17.24 7.20 3.88
N ILE A 182 -18.43 6.82 4.36
CA ILE A 182 -18.59 5.97 5.55
C ILE A 182 -17.93 4.60 5.40
N LEU A 183 -17.93 4.01 4.20
CA LEU A 183 -17.30 2.72 3.92
C LEU A 183 -15.78 2.82 4.04
N ILE A 184 -15.21 3.90 3.48
CA ILE A 184 -13.76 4.16 3.52
C ILE A 184 -13.30 4.40 4.96
N ILE A 185 -14.05 5.23 5.72
CA ILE A 185 -13.76 5.49 7.13
C ILE A 185 -13.85 4.19 7.95
N SER A 186 -14.91 3.39 7.71
CA SER A 186 -15.13 2.14 8.41
C SER A 186 -14.01 1.14 8.17
N TRP A 187 -13.50 1.04 6.94
CA TRP A 187 -12.33 0.21 6.63
C TRP A 187 -11.12 0.60 7.50
N HIS A 188 -10.75 1.89 7.55
CA HIS A 188 -9.62 2.34 8.38
C HIS A 188 -9.81 2.06 9.86
N VAL A 189 -11.02 2.25 10.40
CA VAL A 189 -11.33 1.95 11.81
C VAL A 189 -11.15 0.45 12.09
N ILE A 190 -11.65 -0.41 11.21
CA ILE A 190 -11.53 -1.87 11.34
C ILE A 190 -10.07 -2.30 11.22
N GLU A 191 -9.31 -1.74 10.28
CA GLU A 191 -7.88 -2.01 10.12
C GLU A 191 -7.09 -1.65 11.38
N ILE A 192 -7.27 -0.44 11.90
CA ILE A 192 -6.59 0.03 13.12
C ILE A 192 -6.94 -0.87 14.30
N LEU A 193 -8.22 -1.25 14.45
CA LEU A 193 -8.69 -2.12 15.51
C LEU A 193 -8.06 -3.51 15.41
N GLN A 194 -8.12 -4.14 14.23
CA GLN A 194 -7.55 -5.47 14.02
C GLN A 194 -6.04 -5.49 14.27
N ASN A 195 -5.31 -4.55 13.70
CA ASN A 195 -3.86 -4.49 13.84
C ASN A 195 -3.45 -4.28 15.31
N SER A 196 -4.22 -3.46 16.05
CA SER A 196 -4.04 -3.28 17.49
C SER A 196 -4.25 -4.58 18.27
N ILE A 197 -5.29 -5.36 17.93
CA ILE A 197 -5.57 -6.67 18.54
C ILE A 197 -4.43 -7.66 18.23
N VAL A 198 -3.93 -7.69 16.99
CA VAL A 198 -2.79 -8.53 16.58
C VAL A 198 -1.54 -8.21 17.40
N LEU A 199 -1.23 -6.92 17.59
CA LEU A 199 -0.09 -6.50 18.40
C LEU A 199 -0.25 -6.93 19.87
N VAL A 200 -1.42 -6.69 20.47
CA VAL A 200 -1.64 -7.08 21.89
C VAL A 200 -1.57 -8.60 22.07
N HIS A 201 -2.23 -9.38 21.22
CA HIS A 201 -2.18 -10.84 21.33
C HIS A 201 -0.81 -11.43 21.00
N SER A 202 -0.07 -10.83 20.06
CA SER A 202 1.31 -11.23 19.81
C SER A 202 2.16 -10.99 21.05
N HIS A 203 1.93 -9.88 21.77
CA HIS A 203 2.63 -9.64 23.02
C HIS A 203 2.30 -10.68 24.10
N ASP A 204 1.01 -10.91 24.33
CA ASP A 204 0.54 -11.81 25.39
C ASP A 204 0.96 -13.26 25.12
N SER A 205 0.94 -13.68 23.85
CA SER A 205 1.38 -15.03 23.45
C SER A 205 2.84 -15.29 23.80
N LEU A 206 3.67 -14.25 23.76
CA LEU A 206 5.11 -14.32 23.98
C LEU A 206 5.52 -14.16 25.45
N ASN A 207 4.71 -13.48 26.27
CA ASN A 207 5.04 -13.12 27.66
C ASN A 207 4.24 -13.91 28.71
N ARG A 208 3.90 -15.17 28.44
CA ARG A 208 3.04 -16.01 29.31
C ARG A 208 3.47 -16.10 30.78
N GLN A 209 4.75 -15.96 31.08
CA GLN A 209 5.28 -16.06 32.44
C GLN A 209 5.27 -14.75 33.23
N ARG A 210 4.97 -13.60 32.60
CA ARG A 210 5.07 -12.28 33.26
C ARG A 210 3.70 -11.64 33.40
N SER A 211 3.14 -11.66 34.61
CA SER A 211 1.79 -11.12 34.88
C SER A 211 1.67 -9.59 34.76
N ARG A 212 2.78 -8.88 34.57
CA ARG A 212 2.78 -7.41 34.39
C ARG A 212 2.89 -7.06 32.92
N ARG A 213 1.77 -6.62 32.34
CA ARG A 213 1.73 -5.94 31.04
C ARG A 213 2.76 -4.81 31.06
N SER A 214 3.79 -4.94 30.23
CA SER A 214 4.90 -3.98 30.23
C SER A 214 4.39 -2.61 29.77
N TRP A 215 4.73 -1.56 30.52
CA TRP A 215 4.42 -0.17 30.16
C TRP A 215 4.87 0.18 28.74
N PHE A 216 5.94 -0.47 28.25
CA PHE A 216 6.41 -0.41 26.87
C PHE A 216 5.30 -0.69 25.83
N VAL A 217 4.47 -1.71 26.06
CA VAL A 217 3.37 -2.09 25.13
C VAL A 217 2.30 -1.02 25.11
N GLY A 218 2.00 -0.43 26.27
CA GLY A 218 1.02 0.64 26.38
C GLY A 218 1.43 1.85 25.55
N ILE A 219 2.67 2.32 25.72
CA ILE A 219 3.20 3.43 24.91
C ILE A 219 3.21 3.08 23.43
N PHE A 220 3.71 1.88 23.09
CA PHE A 220 3.82 1.45 21.72
C PHE A 220 2.45 1.46 21.02
N LEU A 221 1.43 0.91 21.69
CA LEU A 221 0.08 0.85 21.16
C LEU A 221 -0.50 2.26 20.94
N ILE A 222 -0.30 3.18 21.90
CA ILE A 222 -0.73 4.57 21.74
C ILE A 222 -0.04 5.22 20.54
N LEU A 223 1.28 5.08 20.41
CA LEU A 223 2.03 5.64 19.29
C LEU A 223 1.60 5.03 17.95
N TYR A 224 1.35 3.71 17.91
CA TYR A 224 0.83 3.02 16.75
C TYR A 224 -0.55 3.54 16.34
N LEU A 225 -1.47 3.73 17.30
CA LEU A 225 -2.82 4.25 17.04
C LEU A 225 -2.77 5.66 16.45
N VAL A 226 -1.94 6.55 17.02
CA VAL A 226 -1.77 7.92 16.52
C VAL A 226 -1.21 7.92 15.10
N LEU A 227 -0.16 7.15 14.85
CA LEU A 227 0.46 7.06 13.52
C LEU A 227 -0.46 6.41 12.48
N SER A 228 -1.21 5.39 12.86
CA SER A 228 -2.16 4.72 11.96
C SER A 228 -3.33 5.64 11.61
N THR A 229 -3.78 6.46 12.56
CA THR A 229 -4.78 7.50 12.29
C THR A 229 -4.23 8.57 11.34
N ALA A 230 -3.00 9.02 11.54
CA ALA A 230 -2.34 9.96 10.64
C ALA A 230 -2.16 9.37 9.23
N MET A 231 -1.80 8.08 9.13
CA MET A 231 -1.73 7.35 7.86
C MET A 231 -3.08 7.26 7.16
N ALA A 232 -4.17 6.98 7.89
CA ALA A 232 -5.50 6.95 7.33
C ALA A 232 -5.91 8.31 6.73
N VAL A 233 -5.61 9.41 7.43
CA VAL A 233 -5.84 10.76 6.92
C VAL A 233 -4.96 11.05 5.69
N ALA A 234 -3.69 10.64 5.73
CA ALA A 234 -2.76 10.81 4.61
C ALA A 234 -3.20 10.01 3.37
N ASP A 235 -3.68 8.77 3.52
CA ASP A 235 -4.21 7.96 2.41
C ASP A 235 -5.52 8.54 1.88
N TYR A 236 -6.43 8.98 2.77
CA TYR A 236 -7.68 9.60 2.35
C TYR A 236 -7.47 10.87 1.52
N THR A 237 -6.47 11.68 1.88
CA THR A 237 -6.13 12.94 1.19
C THR A 237 -5.05 12.79 0.12
N ALA A 238 -4.56 11.58 -0.13
CA ALA A 238 -3.47 11.32 -1.06
C ALA A 238 -3.86 11.66 -2.50
N THR A 239 -3.08 12.55 -3.12
CA THR A 239 -3.04 12.74 -4.57
C THR A 239 -1.84 12.00 -5.15
N VAL A 240 -1.81 11.82 -6.47
CA VAL A 240 -0.69 11.18 -7.19
C VAL A 240 0.66 11.84 -6.90
N GLU A 241 0.67 13.13 -6.60
CA GLU A 241 1.84 13.95 -6.31
C GLU A 241 2.24 13.97 -4.83
N SER A 242 1.35 13.57 -3.93
CA SER A 242 1.57 13.70 -2.48
C SER A 242 2.56 12.66 -1.95
N PRO A 243 3.72 13.08 -1.38
CA PRO A 243 4.68 12.18 -0.73
C PRO A 243 4.32 11.92 0.74
N ILE A 244 3.24 12.51 1.27
CA ILE A 244 2.89 12.46 2.70
C ILE A 244 2.82 11.03 3.25
N PRO A 245 2.16 10.05 2.59
CA PRO A 245 2.12 8.68 3.09
C PRO A 245 3.50 8.04 3.23
N ALA A 246 4.47 8.43 2.39
CA ALA A 246 5.84 7.92 2.47
C ALA A 246 6.53 8.33 3.78
N TYR A 247 6.35 9.58 4.23
CA TYR A 247 6.91 10.03 5.52
C TYR A 247 6.35 9.23 6.70
N CYS A 248 5.04 9.04 6.72
CA CYS A 248 4.38 8.30 7.79
C CYS A 248 4.77 6.81 7.76
N ASN A 249 4.97 6.21 6.58
CA ASN A 249 5.48 4.84 6.45
C ASN A 249 6.88 4.64 7.02
N ILE A 250 7.77 5.64 6.91
CA ILE A 250 9.11 5.58 7.52
C ILE A 250 8.99 5.42 9.04
N VAL A 251 8.20 6.30 9.67
CA VAL A 251 8.03 6.30 11.13
C VAL A 251 7.34 5.01 11.58
N LEU A 252 6.27 4.59 10.90
CA LEU A 252 5.53 3.39 11.24
C LEU A 252 6.36 2.12 11.06
N GLY A 253 7.14 2.02 9.97
CA GLY A 253 7.99 0.86 9.71
C GLY A 253 9.15 0.73 10.71
N ILE A 254 9.79 1.85 11.08
CA ILE A 254 10.80 1.84 12.16
C ILE A 254 10.16 1.41 13.48
N LEU A 255 8.99 1.95 13.80
CA LEU A 255 8.27 1.63 15.03
C LEU A 255 7.94 0.13 15.10
N LEU A 256 7.32 -0.43 14.05
CA LEU A 256 7.00 -1.86 13.98
C LEU A 256 8.25 -2.75 14.05
N THR A 257 9.33 -2.37 13.36
CA THR A 257 10.61 -3.10 13.41
C THR A 257 11.17 -3.13 14.83
N MET A 258 11.16 -1.98 15.53
CA MET A 258 11.64 -1.89 16.91
C MET A 258 10.82 -2.77 17.86
N TYR A 259 9.49 -2.77 17.70
CA TYR A 259 8.62 -3.63 18.49
C TYR A 259 8.91 -5.11 18.27
N ILE A 260 8.99 -5.53 17.01
CA ILE A 260 9.30 -6.92 16.63
C ILE A 260 10.69 -7.32 17.16
N ALA A 261 11.70 -6.45 17.03
CA ALA A 261 13.05 -6.72 17.51
C ALA A 261 13.10 -6.91 19.03
N VAL A 262 12.40 -6.07 19.79
CA VAL A 262 12.25 -6.22 21.25
C VAL A 262 11.59 -7.56 21.57
N HIS A 263 10.55 -7.94 20.83
CA HIS A 263 9.85 -9.21 21.00
C HIS A 263 10.76 -10.43 20.75
N ILE A 264 11.53 -10.43 19.66
CA ILE A 264 12.48 -11.48 19.34
C ILE A 264 13.60 -11.55 20.40
N PHE A 265 14.10 -10.40 20.84
CA PHE A 265 15.13 -10.35 21.90
C PHE A 265 14.63 -10.98 23.20
N TRP A 266 13.39 -10.69 23.61
CA TRP A 266 12.80 -11.30 24.80
C TRP A 266 12.61 -12.81 24.66
N LEU A 267 12.10 -13.27 23.51
CA LEU A 267 12.01 -14.70 23.19
C LEU A 267 13.36 -15.41 23.29
N TRP A 268 14.38 -14.81 22.70
CA TRP A 268 15.74 -15.35 22.75
C TRP A 268 16.31 -15.40 24.17
N ARG A 269 16.08 -14.34 24.96
CA ARG A 269 16.54 -14.27 26.35
C ARG A 269 15.89 -15.36 27.21
N GLU A 270 14.59 -15.58 27.06
CA GLU A 270 13.85 -16.59 27.82
C GLU A 270 14.33 -18.00 27.46
N SER A 271 14.48 -18.27 26.16
CA SER A 271 15.06 -19.53 25.65
C SER A 271 16.44 -19.83 26.26
N ARG A 272 17.30 -18.81 26.40
CA ARG A 272 18.63 -18.96 27.01
C ARG A 272 18.59 -19.19 28.53
N SER A 273 17.62 -18.57 29.21
CA SER A 273 17.42 -18.76 30.66
C SER A 273 16.97 -20.19 30.95
N ALA A 274 15.97 -20.69 30.21
CA ALA A 274 15.48 -22.06 30.32
C ALA A 274 16.56 -23.11 30.01
N SER A 275 17.44 -22.85 29.03
CA SER A 275 18.57 -23.73 28.69
C SER A 275 19.64 -23.82 29.79
N ARG A 276 19.73 -22.85 30.72
CA ARG A 276 20.66 -22.93 31.87
C ARG A 276 20.11 -23.76 33.02
N GLU A 277 18.80 -23.90 33.15
CA GLU A 277 18.15 -24.56 34.29
C GLU A 277 17.77 -26.02 34.04
N LYS A 278 17.80 -26.54 32.80
CA LYS A 278 17.39 -27.93 32.50
C LYS A 278 18.35 -28.69 31.59
N LEU A 279 19.17 -29.54 32.22
CA LEU A 279 19.90 -30.64 31.56
C LEU A 279 18.99 -31.88 31.35
N TRP A 280 17.81 -31.95 31.98
CA TRP A 280 16.91 -33.09 31.89
C TRP A 280 15.45 -32.63 32.09
N ALA A 281 14.71 -32.43 31.00
CA ALA A 281 13.26 -32.62 30.91
C ALA A 281 12.71 -31.99 29.62
N VAL A 282 12.25 -32.86 28.73
CA VAL A 282 11.07 -32.68 27.85
C VAL A 282 11.22 -31.70 26.68
N SER A 283 11.27 -32.30 25.49
CA SER A 283 10.84 -31.79 24.18
C SER A 283 10.86 -30.27 24.03
N TYR A 284 12.01 -29.74 23.61
CA TYR A 284 12.16 -28.36 23.17
C TYR A 284 11.11 -28.07 22.10
N ASN A 285 10.06 -27.34 22.47
CA ASN A 285 8.95 -27.06 21.58
C ASN A 285 9.50 -26.22 20.42
N GLU A 286 9.63 -26.78 19.21
CA GLU A 286 10.20 -26.08 18.04
C GLU A 286 9.35 -24.85 17.61
N PHE A 287 8.14 -24.75 18.13
CA PHE A 287 7.13 -23.77 17.74
C PHE A 287 7.42 -22.30 18.09
N PRO A 288 7.88 -21.90 19.31
CA PRO A 288 8.33 -20.53 19.60
C PRO A 288 9.45 -20.05 18.66
N VAL A 289 10.35 -20.95 18.24
CA VAL A 289 11.40 -20.62 17.27
C VAL A 289 10.79 -20.33 15.91
N ARG A 290 9.85 -21.17 15.44
CA ARG A 290 9.12 -20.94 14.17
C ARG A 290 8.34 -19.62 14.19
N PHE A 291 7.67 -19.29 15.29
CA PHE A 291 6.95 -18.02 15.42
C PHE A 291 7.90 -16.80 15.45
N ALA A 292 9.05 -16.91 16.12
CA ALA A 292 10.09 -15.88 16.11
C ALA A 292 10.64 -15.63 14.69
N VAL A 293 10.82 -16.67 13.88
CA VAL A 293 11.23 -16.54 12.48
C VAL A 293 10.19 -15.76 11.68
N ILE A 294 8.89 -16.03 11.87
CA ILE A 294 7.84 -15.31 11.15
C ILE A 294 7.78 -13.84 11.58
N LEU A 295 7.89 -13.57 12.88
CA LEU A 295 8.01 -12.20 13.37
C LEU A 295 9.24 -11.50 12.76
N ALA A 296 10.38 -12.18 12.66
CA ALA A 296 11.57 -11.64 12.03
C ALA A 296 11.31 -11.26 10.56
N ILE A 297 10.59 -12.09 9.81
CA ILE A 297 10.18 -11.78 8.43
C ILE A 297 9.31 -10.51 8.40
N CYS A 298 8.29 -10.40 9.25
CA CYS A 298 7.48 -9.19 9.35
C CYS A 298 8.31 -7.94 9.72
N GLY A 299 9.31 -8.10 10.59
CA GLY A 299 10.23 -7.04 10.98
C GLY A 299 11.13 -6.59 9.83
N ILE A 300 11.67 -7.54 9.07
CA ILE A 300 12.48 -7.26 7.87
C ILE A 300 11.62 -6.53 6.83
N LEU A 301 10.41 -7.03 6.53
CA LEU A 301 9.51 -6.37 5.57
C LEU A 301 9.13 -4.95 6.01
N SER A 302 8.90 -4.74 7.31
CA SER A 302 8.61 -3.41 7.87
C SER A 302 9.81 -2.46 7.72
N LEU A 303 11.02 -2.95 7.99
CA LEU A 303 12.25 -2.18 7.85
C LEU A 303 12.56 -1.87 6.38
N THR A 304 12.42 -2.84 5.49
CA THR A 304 12.59 -2.65 4.04
C THR A 304 11.63 -1.58 3.52
N THR A 305 10.36 -1.64 3.95
CA THR A 305 9.36 -0.61 3.61
C THR A 305 9.81 0.77 4.09
N ALA A 306 10.28 0.90 5.33
CA ALA A 306 10.79 2.17 5.86
C ALA A 306 12.00 2.70 5.07
N ILE A 307 12.97 1.82 4.74
CA ILE A 307 14.18 2.19 3.99
C ILE A 307 13.80 2.64 2.57
N LEU A 308 12.93 1.91 1.87
CA LEU A 308 12.48 2.29 0.53
C LEU A 308 11.80 3.66 0.54
N ASN A 309 10.88 3.90 1.48
CA ASN A 309 10.23 5.20 1.64
C ASN A 309 11.22 6.31 1.99
N ALA A 310 12.21 6.04 2.85
CA ALA A 310 13.28 6.98 3.16
C ALA A 310 14.14 7.31 1.95
N CYS A 311 14.44 6.33 1.08
CA CYS A 311 15.14 6.56 -0.18
C CYS A 311 14.33 7.44 -1.14
N TYR A 312 13.01 7.24 -1.24
CA TYR A 312 12.15 8.09 -2.09
C TYR A 312 12.10 9.53 -1.59
N VAL A 313 11.85 9.72 -0.29
CA VAL A 313 11.82 11.04 0.34
C VAL A 313 13.19 11.73 0.29
N GLY A 314 14.28 10.96 0.49
CA GLY A 314 15.65 11.47 0.49
C GLY A 314 16.10 12.05 -0.85
N LYS A 315 15.50 11.62 -1.96
CA LYS A 315 15.78 12.17 -3.31
C LYS A 315 15.27 13.60 -3.50
N ARG A 316 14.42 14.13 -2.61
CA ARG A 316 13.83 15.49 -2.69
C ARG A 316 13.28 15.82 -4.07
N LEU A 317 12.56 14.87 -4.66
CA LEU A 317 11.91 15.04 -5.95
C LEU A 317 10.85 16.14 -5.86
N THR A 318 10.67 16.89 -6.95
CA THR A 318 9.51 17.77 -7.08
C THR A 318 8.22 16.93 -7.08
N PRO A 319 7.04 17.49 -6.72
CA PRO A 319 5.79 16.74 -6.68
C PRO A 319 5.47 16.02 -8.00
N LEU A 320 5.81 16.67 -9.13
CA LEU A 320 5.59 16.16 -10.47
C LEU A 320 6.55 15.02 -10.83
N GLU A 321 7.83 15.16 -10.50
CA GLU A 321 8.82 14.09 -10.66
C GLU A 321 8.51 12.89 -9.76
N PHE A 322 8.03 13.13 -8.54
CA PHE A 322 7.59 12.08 -7.63
C PHE A 322 6.41 11.31 -8.20
N ALA A 323 5.39 12.03 -8.68
CA ALA A 323 4.25 11.42 -9.35
C ALA A 323 4.72 10.54 -10.50
N HIS A 324 5.57 11.06 -11.40
CA HIS A 324 6.06 10.32 -12.56
C HIS A 324 6.86 9.07 -12.19
N ALA A 325 7.75 9.17 -11.20
CA ALA A 325 8.63 8.07 -10.81
C ALA A 325 7.91 6.97 -10.00
N CYS A 326 6.92 7.33 -9.19
CA CYS A 326 6.40 6.42 -8.15
C CYS A 326 4.99 5.90 -8.41
N TRP A 327 4.17 6.54 -9.26
CA TRP A 327 2.73 6.24 -9.35
C TRP A 327 2.41 4.77 -9.65
N GLN A 328 3.23 4.07 -10.44
CA GLN A 328 3.00 2.67 -10.81
C GLN A 328 3.25 1.69 -9.67
N ILE A 329 4.23 1.98 -8.81
CA ILE A 329 4.64 1.10 -7.71
C ILE A 329 4.05 1.54 -6.36
N ARG A 330 3.39 2.70 -6.35
CA ARG A 330 2.88 3.37 -5.16
C ARG A 330 2.01 2.46 -4.30
N TYR A 331 1.15 1.65 -4.92
CA TYR A 331 0.26 0.74 -4.21
C TYR A 331 0.98 -0.33 -3.36
N LEU A 332 2.24 -0.66 -3.68
CA LEU A 332 3.00 -1.67 -2.95
C LEU A 332 3.93 -1.06 -1.92
N THR A 333 4.46 0.14 -2.20
CA THR A 333 5.53 0.75 -1.40
C THR A 333 5.04 1.89 -0.52
N ILE A 334 3.98 2.59 -0.91
CA ILE A 334 3.56 3.87 -0.31
C ILE A 334 2.11 3.77 0.21
N ASP A 335 1.17 3.31 -0.61
CA ASP A 335 -0.26 3.29 -0.26
C ASP A 335 -0.62 1.98 0.45
N GLY A 336 -0.43 1.95 1.77
CA GLY A 336 -0.84 0.83 2.64
C GLY A 336 0.04 -0.43 2.63
N PRO A 337 1.39 -0.34 2.57
CA PRO A 337 2.27 -1.52 2.54
C PRO A 337 2.12 -2.41 3.78
N PHE A 338 1.79 -1.81 4.93
CA PHE A 338 1.65 -2.53 6.19
C PHE A 338 0.38 -3.38 6.26
N GLU A 339 -0.63 -3.10 5.44
CA GLU A 339 -1.86 -3.88 5.42
C GLU A 339 -1.55 -5.36 5.09
N PHE A 340 -0.72 -5.59 4.07
CA PHE A 340 -0.29 -6.94 3.68
C PHE A 340 0.55 -7.62 4.78
N ILE A 341 1.42 -6.88 5.44
CA ILE A 341 2.24 -7.38 6.55
C ILE A 341 1.33 -7.82 7.70
N PHE A 342 0.32 -7.01 8.04
CA PHE A 342 -0.64 -7.33 9.10
C PHE A 342 -1.58 -8.47 8.74
N LEU A 343 -2.03 -8.59 7.49
CA LEU A 343 -2.81 -9.76 7.05
C LEU A 343 -1.99 -11.05 7.22
N PHE A 344 -0.74 -11.05 6.75
CA PHE A 344 0.16 -12.19 6.91
C PHE A 344 0.43 -12.52 8.40
N TRP A 345 0.63 -11.50 9.23
CA TRP A 345 0.79 -11.68 10.67
C TRP A 345 -0.48 -12.22 11.32
N THR A 346 -1.65 -11.70 10.95
CA THR A 346 -2.97 -12.17 11.44
C THR A 346 -3.17 -13.65 11.15
N LEU A 347 -2.91 -14.08 9.90
CA LEU A 347 -2.98 -15.48 9.51
C LEU A 347 -2.04 -16.34 10.35
N THR A 348 -0.78 -15.93 10.49
CA THR A 348 0.21 -16.66 11.27
C THR A 348 -0.23 -16.82 12.73
N LEU A 349 -0.69 -15.73 13.35
CA LEU A 349 -1.11 -15.72 14.75
C LEU A 349 -2.35 -16.60 14.96
N ALA A 350 -3.30 -16.57 14.02
CA ALA A 350 -4.47 -17.44 14.06
C ALA A 350 -4.10 -18.92 13.92
N LEU A 351 -3.20 -19.27 13.00
CA LEU A 351 -2.68 -20.64 12.86
C LEU A 351 -1.93 -21.10 14.12
N TYR A 352 -1.11 -20.21 14.71
CA TYR A 352 -0.38 -20.47 15.94
C TYR A 352 -1.33 -20.78 17.10
N CYS A 353 -2.32 -19.93 17.34
CA CYS A 353 -3.27 -20.13 18.43
C CYS A 353 -4.21 -21.33 18.18
N GLY A 354 -4.56 -21.61 16.93
CA GLY A 354 -5.31 -22.81 16.56
C GLY A 354 -4.56 -24.09 16.94
N HIS A 355 -3.29 -24.21 16.52
CA HIS A 355 -2.46 -25.36 16.85
C HIS A 355 -2.31 -25.55 18.37
N GLU A 356 -2.11 -24.46 19.10
CA GLU A 356 -1.98 -24.55 20.55
C GLU A 356 -3.28 -24.98 21.25
N SER A 357 -4.43 -24.46 20.82
CA SER A 357 -5.72 -24.85 21.41
C SER A 357 -5.97 -26.36 21.24
N GLN A 358 -5.61 -26.90 20.07
CA GLN A 358 -5.73 -28.32 19.77
C GLN A 358 -4.74 -29.18 20.60
N ALA A 359 -3.51 -28.70 20.80
CA ALA A 359 -2.56 -29.39 21.65
C ALA A 359 -3.08 -29.48 23.11
N ARG A 360 -3.64 -28.39 23.64
CA ARG A 360 -4.21 -28.36 25.00
C ARG A 360 -5.43 -29.27 25.15
N SER A 361 -6.33 -29.32 24.18
CA SER A 361 -7.50 -30.20 24.26
C SER A 361 -7.11 -31.67 24.31
N ILE A 362 -6.13 -32.08 23.50
CA ILE A 362 -5.61 -33.45 23.51
C ILE A 362 -4.97 -33.78 24.87
N THR A 363 -4.20 -32.87 25.45
CA THR A 363 -3.61 -33.08 26.79
C THR A 363 -4.68 -33.26 27.87
N ILE A 364 -5.72 -32.42 27.86
CA ILE A 364 -6.82 -32.51 28.83
C ILE A 364 -7.57 -33.84 28.68
N GLU A 365 -7.79 -34.31 27.45
CA GLU A 365 -8.47 -35.59 27.18
C GLU A 365 -7.61 -36.78 27.63
N LEU A 366 -6.29 -36.74 27.40
CA LEU A 366 -5.35 -37.76 27.91
C LEU A 366 -5.29 -37.79 29.44
N ASP A 367 -5.29 -36.64 30.09
CA ASP A 367 -5.31 -36.53 31.55
C ASP A 367 -6.65 -37.02 32.15
N ALA A 368 -7.76 -36.86 31.41
CA ALA A 368 -9.06 -37.41 31.82
C ALA A 368 -9.10 -38.94 31.71
N VAL A 369 -8.57 -39.51 30.61
CA VAL A 369 -8.53 -40.97 30.40
C VAL A 369 -7.57 -41.66 31.39
N SER A 370 -6.42 -41.05 31.70
CA SER A 370 -5.47 -41.63 32.65
C SER A 370 -6.03 -41.69 34.08
N ASN A 371 -6.72 -40.63 34.52
CA ASN A 371 -7.37 -40.59 35.83
C ASN A 371 -8.55 -41.59 35.95
N ASP A 372 -9.21 -41.95 34.85
CA ASP A 372 -10.31 -42.94 34.84
C ASP A 372 -9.78 -44.38 34.84
N SER A 373 -8.57 -44.61 34.30
CA SER A 373 -7.92 -45.93 34.32
C SER A 373 -7.31 -46.32 35.68
N ASP A 374 -7.01 -45.33 36.54
CA ASP A 374 -6.47 -45.57 37.88
C ASP A 374 -7.58 -45.83 38.93
N SER A 375 -8.85 -45.64 38.55
CA SER A 375 -10.03 -45.86 39.40
C SER A 375 -10.70 -47.21 39.20
N THR A 376 -10.22 -48.05 38.26
CA THR A 376 -10.72 -49.43 38.05
C THR A 376 -9.78 -50.46 38.73
N GLU A 377 -10.05 -50.67 40.02
CA GLU A 377 -9.61 -51.70 41.01
C GLU A 377 -8.77 -52.93 40.59
N PRO A 378 -8.08 -53.52 41.57
CA PRO A 378 -8.33 -54.93 41.86
C PRO A 378 -8.96 -55.11 43.24
N LEU A 379 -10.24 -55.50 43.23
CA LEU A 379 -10.99 -56.06 44.35
C LEU A 379 -10.31 -57.40 44.73
N THR A 380 -9.25 -57.34 45.52
CA THR A 380 -8.61 -58.54 46.06
C THR A 380 -9.39 -59.01 47.30
N SER A 381 -10.29 -59.97 47.06
CA SER A 381 -10.40 -61.23 47.80
C SER A 381 -10.19 -61.15 49.34
N ASP A 382 -11.27 -60.86 50.07
CA ASP A 382 -11.46 -61.41 51.41
C ASP A 382 -11.87 -62.89 51.28
N MET A 383 -10.90 -63.80 51.40
CA MET A 383 -11.12 -65.21 51.72
C MET A 383 -9.97 -65.72 52.59
N ASP A 384 -10.35 -66.13 53.81
CA ASP A 384 -9.66 -67.05 54.72
C ASP A 384 -8.31 -66.66 55.36
N LYS A 385 -8.33 -66.13 56.59
CA LYS A 385 -7.99 -66.84 57.85
C LYS A 385 -7.87 -65.94 59.07
#